data_AF-A0A1A8S6S4-F1
#
_entry.id   AF-A0A1A8S6S4-F1
#
_cell.length_a   1.000
_cell.length_b   1.000
_cell.length_c   1.000
_cell.angle_alpha   90.00
_cell.angle_beta   90.00
_cell.angle_gamma   90.00
#
_symmetry.space_group_name_H-M   'P 1'
#
loop_
_entity.id
_entity.type
_entity.pdbx_description
1 polymer ?
#
loop_
_entity_poly.entity_id
_entity_poly.type
_entity_poly.pdbx_seq_one_letter_code
_entity_poly.pdbx_strand_id
1 'polypeptide(L)'
;MAGTHQIWALFLTDGKLPKGSESKAGMCVRWAGSGNEENRNNAYPHKAGFAQPSGLASAPEEPWSCLFVADSESSTIRTLALKDGAVKHLVGGERDPLNLFAFGDVDGKGVDAKLQHPLGVAWAAEQKLLYVADSYNHKIKVVDPKTKLCSTLAGTGEAGDALGPEFNKSGFNEPGGLCISDNGKLLYVADTNNHLVKVLDLDTRTVSVFPVFGECPDSAPSKTSAATKVPKLPKSAVRKELSLVTASAGQTVIMSLMISLPEGAKLNREAPSCWALSSEGNDCLLDGQATTGEILDLSQPLSVSARLPAVLQNPNASFTLSVWVYYCMEGGEACMMKAASFHQPLFLNSSPGGGEVTVALPLII
;
A
#
# COMPACT_ATOMS: atom_id res chain seq x y z
N MET A 1 -7.81 -1.70 10.99
CA MET A 1 -8.94 -2.03 11.89
C MET A 1 -9.84 -0.82 12.08
N ALA A 2 -11.05 -0.84 11.52
CA ALA A 2 -12.08 0.18 11.76
C ALA A 2 -12.74 -0.04 13.13
N GLY A 3 -12.04 0.41 14.19
CA GLY A 3 -12.55 0.72 15.53
C GLY A 3 -13.67 -0.16 16.09
N THR A 4 -14.76 0.49 16.52
CA THR A 4 -15.84 -0.09 17.36
C THR A 4 -17.03 -0.63 16.56
N HIS A 5 -16.85 -1.03 15.30
CA HIS A 5 -17.89 -1.60 14.42
C HIS A 5 -19.20 -0.78 14.37
N GLN A 6 -19.07 0.53 14.12
CA GLN A 6 -20.15 1.51 14.22
C GLN A 6 -20.06 2.59 13.14
N ILE A 7 -21.20 3.21 12.83
CA ILE A 7 -21.26 4.44 12.02
C ILE A 7 -21.47 5.63 12.96
N TRP A 8 -20.58 6.61 12.86
CA TRP A 8 -20.58 7.82 13.70
C TRP A 8 -20.93 9.06 12.88
N ALA A 9 -21.42 10.09 13.56
CA ALA A 9 -21.70 11.38 12.98
C ALA A 9 -20.99 12.47 13.79
N LEU A 10 -20.24 13.32 13.09
CA LEU A 10 -19.73 14.59 13.61
C LEU A 10 -20.67 15.70 13.13
N PHE A 11 -21.30 16.40 14.06
CA PHE A 11 -22.17 17.53 13.74
C PHE A 11 -21.33 18.75 13.39
N LEU A 12 -21.26 19.11 12.11
CA LEU A 12 -20.55 20.32 11.65
C LEU A 12 -21.33 21.61 11.96
N THR A 13 -22.65 21.49 12.10
CA THR A 13 -23.58 22.54 12.50
C THR A 13 -24.59 21.98 13.49
N ASP A 14 -25.31 22.83 14.22
CA ASP A 14 -26.42 22.42 15.07
C ASP A 14 -27.46 21.65 14.24
N GLY A 15 -27.94 20.51 14.75
CA GLY A 15 -28.87 19.67 14.02
C GLY A 15 -29.30 18.43 14.79
N LYS A 16 -29.94 17.49 14.09
CA LYS A 16 -30.35 16.20 14.68
C LYS A 16 -30.17 15.06 13.70
N LEU A 17 -29.86 13.87 14.22
CA LEU A 17 -29.91 12.62 13.46
C LEU A 17 -31.35 12.07 13.40
N PRO A 18 -31.64 11.18 12.44
CA PRO A 18 -32.88 10.42 12.42
C PRO A 18 -33.15 9.69 13.74
N LYS A 19 -34.34 9.92 14.32
CA LYS A 19 -34.75 9.42 15.65
C LYS A 19 -33.84 9.86 16.82
N GLY A 20 -32.99 10.87 16.63
CA GLY A 20 -32.11 11.44 17.66
C GLY A 20 -32.63 12.76 18.25
N SER A 21 -32.04 13.16 19.38
CA SER A 21 -32.22 14.50 19.94
C SER A 21 -31.43 15.55 19.14
N GLU A 22 -31.71 16.83 19.37
CA GLU A 22 -30.84 17.90 18.89
C GLU A 22 -29.44 17.79 19.50
N SER A 23 -28.45 18.15 18.68
CA SER A 23 -27.03 18.09 18.96
C SER A 23 -26.40 19.41 18.51
N LYS A 24 -25.41 19.88 19.26
CA LYS A 24 -24.66 21.09 18.93
C LYS A 24 -23.54 20.81 17.94
N ALA A 25 -23.14 21.83 17.19
CA ALA A 25 -21.94 21.81 16.38
C ALA A 25 -20.72 21.36 17.21
N GLY A 26 -19.87 20.51 16.62
CA GLY A 26 -18.73 19.88 17.26
C GLY A 26 -19.03 18.58 18.01
N MET A 27 -20.31 18.22 18.22
CA MET A 27 -20.65 16.97 18.91
C MET A 27 -20.41 15.76 17.99
N CYS A 28 -19.75 14.72 18.53
CA CYS A 28 -19.51 13.46 17.82
C CYS A 28 -20.28 12.34 18.53
N VAL A 29 -21.16 11.65 17.80
CA VAL A 29 -22.03 10.61 18.38
C VAL A 29 -22.08 9.39 17.49
N ARG A 30 -22.26 8.22 18.09
CA ARG A 30 -22.64 7.01 17.37
C ARG A 30 -24.05 7.18 16.81
N TRP A 31 -24.20 6.96 15.51
CA TRP A 31 -25.50 6.99 14.83
C TRP A 31 -26.09 5.58 14.71
N ALA A 32 -25.31 4.61 14.25
CA ALA A 32 -25.75 3.22 14.08
C ALA A 32 -24.68 2.21 14.48
N GLY A 33 -25.09 0.99 14.85
CA GLY A 33 -24.21 -0.07 15.30
C GLY A 33 -24.21 -0.21 16.82
N SER A 34 -24.40 -1.43 17.32
CA SER A 34 -24.39 -1.76 18.75
C SER A 34 -22.99 -1.62 19.34
N GLY A 35 -21.96 -1.89 18.54
CA GLY A 35 -20.57 -2.06 18.95
C GLY A 35 -20.09 -3.51 18.86
N ASN A 36 -21.01 -4.48 18.72
CA ASN A 36 -20.65 -5.86 18.43
C ASN A 36 -20.26 -6.01 16.96
N GLU A 37 -19.28 -6.86 16.72
CA GLU A 37 -18.87 -7.28 15.39
C GLU A 37 -19.84 -8.34 14.84
N GLU A 38 -20.77 -7.91 13.98
CA GLU A 38 -21.85 -8.75 13.45
C GLU A 38 -22.29 -8.28 12.06
N ASN A 39 -22.89 -9.17 11.26
CA ASN A 39 -23.63 -8.84 10.04
C ASN A 39 -25.14 -8.61 10.34
N ARG A 40 -25.46 -7.89 11.43
CA ARG A 40 -26.84 -7.77 11.91
C ARG A 40 -27.56 -6.54 11.37
N ASN A 41 -28.59 -6.76 10.57
CA ASN A 41 -29.50 -5.71 10.09
C ASN A 41 -30.63 -5.44 11.10
N ASN A 42 -31.12 -4.20 11.20
CA ASN A 42 -32.21 -3.86 12.11
C ASN A 42 -32.92 -2.55 11.72
N ALA A 43 -34.22 -2.46 12.00
CA ALA A 43 -34.99 -1.22 11.86
C ALA A 43 -34.60 -0.13 12.89
N TYR A 44 -33.97 -0.52 14.00
CA TYR A 44 -33.46 0.39 15.02
C TYR A 44 -31.93 0.47 14.91
N PRO A 45 -31.34 1.65 14.64
CA PRO A 45 -29.92 1.78 14.30
C PRO A 45 -28.98 1.24 15.40
N HIS A 46 -29.33 1.42 16.67
CA HIS A 46 -28.50 0.96 17.79
C HIS A 46 -28.56 -0.56 18.03
N LYS A 47 -29.53 -1.26 17.42
CA LYS A 47 -29.67 -2.72 17.49
C LYS A 47 -29.09 -3.45 16.27
N ALA A 48 -28.71 -2.70 15.23
CA ALA A 48 -27.90 -3.25 14.15
C ALA A 48 -26.46 -3.46 14.65
N GLY A 49 -25.74 -4.41 14.07
CA GLY A 49 -24.31 -4.64 14.29
C GLY A 49 -23.61 -4.59 12.94
N PHE A 50 -22.43 -3.99 12.90
CA PHE A 50 -21.56 -3.93 11.72
C PHE A 50 -20.32 -4.79 11.97
N ALA A 51 -19.48 -5.01 10.96
CA ALA A 51 -18.23 -5.73 11.08
C ALA A 51 -17.15 -5.02 10.23
N GLN A 52 -16.45 -4.08 10.89
CA GLN A 52 -15.41 -3.25 10.28
C GLN A 52 -15.92 -2.43 9.07
N PRO A 53 -16.86 -1.50 9.27
CA PRO A 53 -17.33 -0.64 8.19
C PRO A 53 -16.19 0.29 7.74
N SER A 54 -15.76 0.17 6.47
CA SER A 54 -14.55 0.83 5.97
C SER A 54 -14.81 1.83 4.84
N GLY A 55 -15.98 1.78 4.20
CA GLY A 55 -16.35 2.65 3.09
C GLY A 55 -17.77 3.18 3.23
N LEU A 56 -17.98 4.45 2.86
CA LEU A 56 -19.27 5.13 2.92
C LEU A 56 -19.55 5.89 1.62
N ALA A 57 -20.78 5.83 1.13
CA ALA A 57 -21.27 6.67 0.03
C ALA A 57 -22.68 7.17 0.32
N SER A 58 -22.94 8.45 0.04
CA SER A 58 -24.24 9.08 0.30
C SER A 58 -25.13 9.09 -0.94
N ALA A 59 -26.39 8.69 -0.78
CA ALA A 59 -27.46 8.78 -1.77
C ALA A 59 -28.67 9.47 -1.13
N PRO A 60 -28.63 10.81 -0.95
CA PRO A 60 -29.66 11.54 -0.21
C PRO A 60 -30.99 11.65 -0.98
N GLU A 61 -30.96 11.57 -2.30
CA GLU A 61 -32.11 11.71 -3.17
C GLU A 61 -33.11 10.55 -3.03
N GLU A 62 -34.39 10.85 -3.25
CA GLU A 62 -35.43 9.83 -3.33
C GLU A 62 -35.28 9.00 -4.62
N PRO A 63 -35.59 7.69 -4.59
CA PRO A 63 -36.21 6.94 -3.49
C PRO A 63 -35.20 6.31 -2.51
N TRP A 64 -33.92 6.63 -2.62
CA TRP A 64 -32.86 5.97 -1.86
C TRP A 64 -32.77 6.49 -0.43
N SER A 65 -32.56 7.80 -0.27
CA SER A 65 -32.37 8.50 1.00
C SER A 65 -31.60 7.65 2.02
N CYS A 66 -30.40 7.21 1.67
CA CYS A 66 -29.57 6.32 2.48
C CYS A 66 -28.07 6.63 2.38
N LEU A 67 -27.30 6.11 3.34
CA LEU A 67 -25.87 5.86 3.19
C LEU A 67 -25.65 4.40 2.79
N PHE A 68 -24.83 4.16 1.77
CA PHE A 68 -24.25 2.85 1.50
C PHE A 68 -23.01 2.64 2.37
N VAL A 69 -22.84 1.42 2.86
CA VAL A 69 -21.75 1.04 3.76
C VAL A 69 -21.08 -0.21 3.21
N ALA A 70 -19.76 -0.15 2.98
CA ALA A 70 -18.92 -1.32 2.78
C ALA A 70 -18.55 -1.89 4.15
N ASP A 71 -19.10 -3.05 4.50
CA ASP A 71 -18.97 -3.68 5.81
C ASP A 71 -18.02 -4.88 5.72
N SER A 72 -16.72 -4.59 5.89
CA SER A 72 -15.63 -5.37 5.31
C SER A 72 -15.51 -6.79 5.85
N GLU A 73 -15.51 -6.97 7.17
CA GLU A 73 -15.36 -8.31 7.79
C GLU A 73 -16.58 -9.18 7.53
N SER A 74 -17.77 -8.58 7.38
CA SER A 74 -18.97 -9.33 6.98
C SER A 74 -19.02 -9.67 5.49
N SER A 75 -18.12 -9.08 4.69
CA SER A 75 -18.16 -9.12 3.22
C SER A 75 -19.53 -8.74 2.64
N THR A 76 -20.14 -7.68 3.19
CA THR A 76 -21.46 -7.19 2.74
C THR A 76 -21.45 -5.71 2.39
N ILE A 77 -22.40 -5.33 1.55
CA ILE A 77 -22.80 -3.94 1.37
C ILE A 77 -24.15 -3.73 2.04
N ARG A 78 -24.28 -2.65 2.80
CA ARG A 78 -25.49 -2.34 3.58
C ARG A 78 -25.98 -0.93 3.30
N THR A 79 -27.25 -0.68 3.56
CA THR A 79 -27.85 0.67 3.53
C THR A 79 -28.24 1.11 4.93
N LEU A 80 -27.89 2.33 5.32
CA LEU A 80 -28.38 3.03 6.50
C LEU A 80 -29.32 4.16 6.06
N ALA A 81 -30.61 4.04 6.34
CA ALA A 81 -31.61 5.00 5.90
C ALA A 81 -31.46 6.36 6.61
N LEU A 82 -31.43 7.45 5.82
CA LEU A 82 -31.36 8.83 6.30
C LEU A 82 -32.69 9.31 6.91
N LYS A 83 -33.80 8.58 6.73
CA LYS A 83 -35.11 8.95 7.26
C LYS A 83 -35.32 8.49 8.69
N ASP A 84 -34.92 7.26 9.00
CA ASP A 84 -35.30 6.58 10.24
C ASP A 84 -34.17 5.74 10.86
N GLY A 85 -32.97 5.75 10.27
CA GLY A 85 -31.80 5.02 10.75
C GLY A 85 -31.88 3.50 10.56
N ALA A 86 -32.84 2.97 9.80
CA ALA A 86 -32.91 1.54 9.55
C ALA A 86 -31.68 1.06 8.77
N VAL A 87 -31.02 0.00 9.27
CA VAL A 87 -29.91 -0.67 8.61
C VAL A 87 -30.44 -1.92 7.90
N LYS A 88 -30.23 -2.01 6.59
CA LYS A 88 -30.72 -3.09 5.74
C LYS A 88 -29.63 -3.67 4.87
N HIS A 89 -29.77 -4.95 4.56
CA HIS A 89 -28.93 -5.69 3.64
C HIS A 89 -29.15 -5.23 2.19
N LEU A 90 -28.04 -5.04 1.45
CA LEU A 90 -28.05 -4.85 0.01
C LEU A 90 -27.56 -6.10 -0.74
N VAL A 91 -26.28 -6.46 -0.59
CA VAL A 91 -25.65 -7.63 -1.25
C VAL A 91 -24.55 -8.23 -0.38
N GLY A 92 -24.17 -9.49 -0.65
CA GLY A 92 -23.08 -10.19 0.05
C GLY A 92 -23.52 -10.92 1.31
N GLY A 93 -22.59 -11.70 1.88
CA GLY A 93 -22.74 -12.42 3.15
C GLY A 93 -23.78 -13.53 3.13
N GLU A 94 -24.36 -13.78 4.31
CA GLU A 94 -25.41 -14.77 4.57
C GLU A 94 -26.48 -14.22 5.53
N ARG A 95 -27.52 -15.02 5.80
CA ARG A 95 -28.62 -14.62 6.69
C ARG A 95 -28.27 -14.67 8.19
N ASP A 96 -27.33 -15.53 8.58
CA ASP A 96 -26.89 -15.61 9.96
C ASP A 96 -26.09 -14.34 10.32
N PRO A 97 -26.57 -13.50 11.25
CA PRO A 97 -25.88 -12.27 11.63
C PRO A 97 -24.53 -12.50 12.31
N LEU A 98 -24.23 -13.71 12.79
CA LEU A 98 -22.96 -14.05 13.42
C LEU A 98 -21.96 -14.68 12.44
N ASN A 99 -22.39 -15.04 11.23
CA ASN A 99 -21.50 -15.61 10.23
C ASN A 99 -20.72 -14.50 9.50
N LEU A 100 -19.45 -14.35 9.85
CA LEU A 100 -18.50 -13.43 9.21
C LEU A 100 -17.61 -14.12 8.17
N PHE A 101 -17.78 -15.43 7.95
CA PHE A 101 -16.97 -16.22 7.00
C PHE A 101 -17.70 -16.45 5.67
N ALA A 102 -18.78 -15.73 5.41
CA ALA A 102 -19.61 -15.83 4.21
C ALA A 102 -19.06 -15.01 3.02
N PHE A 103 -17.78 -15.16 2.73
CA PHE A 103 -17.08 -14.45 1.65
C PHE A 103 -16.88 -15.31 0.39
N GLY A 104 -16.42 -14.68 -0.69
CA GLY A 104 -16.08 -15.33 -1.96
C GLY A 104 -16.19 -14.35 -3.13
N ASP A 105 -16.15 -14.86 -4.36
CA ASP A 105 -16.24 -14.06 -5.58
C ASP A 105 -17.34 -14.60 -6.50
N VAL A 106 -18.58 -14.17 -6.26
CA VAL A 106 -19.76 -14.64 -7.01
C VAL A 106 -20.63 -13.46 -7.37
N ASP A 107 -20.85 -13.27 -8.66
CA ASP A 107 -21.86 -12.34 -9.17
C ASP A 107 -23.26 -12.92 -8.93
N GLY A 108 -24.22 -12.10 -8.51
CA GLY A 108 -25.51 -12.60 -8.09
C GLY A 108 -26.42 -11.55 -7.48
N LYS A 109 -27.59 -11.98 -7.02
CA LYS A 109 -28.60 -11.09 -6.44
C LYS A 109 -28.65 -11.19 -4.93
N GLY A 110 -28.54 -10.06 -4.24
CA GLY A 110 -28.67 -10.00 -2.79
C GLY A 110 -27.65 -10.90 -2.09
N VAL A 111 -28.16 -11.90 -1.35
CA VAL A 111 -27.32 -12.83 -0.57
C VAL A 111 -26.57 -13.84 -1.45
N ASP A 112 -27.01 -14.05 -2.70
CA ASP A 112 -26.35 -14.99 -3.62
C ASP A 112 -25.04 -14.42 -4.17
N ALA A 113 -24.91 -13.09 -4.17
CA ALA A 113 -23.63 -12.44 -4.44
C ALA A 113 -22.64 -12.74 -3.31
N LYS A 114 -21.36 -12.88 -3.66
CA LYS A 114 -20.26 -13.01 -2.70
C LYS A 114 -19.19 -11.96 -3.02
N LEU A 115 -18.72 -11.34 -1.95
CA LEU A 115 -17.65 -10.35 -1.91
C LEU A 115 -16.57 -10.86 -0.98
N GLN A 116 -15.39 -10.24 -1.00
CA GLN A 116 -14.31 -10.53 -0.07
C GLN A 116 -13.66 -9.24 0.40
N HIS A 117 -13.94 -8.90 1.66
CA HIS A 117 -13.38 -7.73 2.35
C HIS A 117 -13.50 -6.42 1.56
N PRO A 118 -14.71 -6.00 1.15
CA PRO A 118 -14.87 -4.75 0.41
C PRO A 118 -14.53 -3.54 1.29
N LEU A 119 -13.64 -2.67 0.82
CA LEU A 119 -13.19 -1.50 1.58
C LEU A 119 -13.85 -0.20 1.14
N GLY A 120 -14.33 -0.12 -0.10
CA GLY A 120 -14.84 1.12 -0.69
C GLY A 120 -16.19 0.96 -1.38
N VAL A 121 -16.99 2.04 -1.34
CA VAL A 121 -18.20 2.21 -2.14
C VAL A 121 -18.27 3.62 -2.73
N ALA A 122 -18.80 3.76 -3.94
CA ALA A 122 -19.08 5.05 -4.57
C ALA A 122 -20.45 5.04 -5.27
N TRP A 123 -21.30 6.02 -4.94
CA TRP A 123 -22.64 6.15 -5.49
C TRP A 123 -22.65 7.00 -6.75
N ALA A 124 -23.21 6.46 -7.83
CA ALA A 124 -23.35 7.11 -9.14
C ALA A 124 -24.80 7.54 -9.34
N ALA A 125 -25.16 8.76 -8.92
CA ALA A 125 -26.56 9.21 -8.85
C ALA A 125 -27.26 9.25 -10.21
N GLU A 126 -26.56 9.63 -11.30
CA GLU A 126 -27.12 9.69 -12.65
C GLU A 126 -27.47 8.29 -13.18
N GLN A 127 -26.57 7.33 -13.01
CA GLN A 127 -26.72 5.94 -13.44
C GLN A 127 -27.60 5.13 -12.48
N LYS A 128 -27.76 5.60 -11.24
CA LYS A 128 -28.40 4.90 -10.12
C LYS A 128 -27.71 3.57 -9.81
N LEU A 129 -26.38 3.56 -9.86
CA LEU A 129 -25.53 2.40 -9.62
C LEU A 129 -24.56 2.67 -8.47
N LEU A 130 -24.23 1.62 -7.74
CA LEU A 130 -23.22 1.65 -6.70
C LEU A 130 -21.99 0.88 -7.17
N TYR A 131 -20.83 1.53 -7.17
CA TYR A 131 -19.56 0.86 -7.41
C TYR A 131 -18.95 0.42 -6.08
N VAL A 132 -18.30 -0.74 -6.08
CA VAL A 132 -17.70 -1.36 -4.89
C VAL A 132 -16.26 -1.74 -5.22
N ALA A 133 -15.32 -1.34 -4.37
CA ALA A 133 -13.99 -1.96 -4.37
C ALA A 133 -14.07 -3.25 -3.56
N ASP A 134 -14.10 -4.38 -4.26
CA ASP A 134 -14.13 -5.71 -3.69
C ASP A 134 -12.68 -6.18 -3.49
N SER A 135 -12.09 -5.67 -2.42
CA SER A 135 -10.64 -5.45 -2.33
C SER A 135 -9.84 -6.74 -2.40
N TYR A 136 -10.22 -7.78 -1.65
CA TYR A 136 -9.48 -9.06 -1.64
C TYR A 136 -9.80 -9.95 -2.84
N ASN A 137 -10.85 -9.63 -3.59
CA ASN A 137 -11.10 -10.23 -4.89
C ASN A 137 -10.41 -9.48 -6.04
N HIS A 138 -9.60 -8.45 -5.75
CA HIS A 138 -8.87 -7.66 -6.77
C HIS A 138 -9.79 -7.12 -7.88
N LYS A 139 -11.03 -6.77 -7.53
CA LYS A 139 -12.09 -6.43 -8.48
C LYS A 139 -12.84 -5.16 -8.10
N ILE A 140 -13.37 -4.51 -9.12
CA ILE A 140 -14.39 -3.48 -8.97
C ILE A 140 -15.73 -4.13 -9.35
N LYS A 141 -16.68 -4.14 -8.41
CA LYS A 141 -18.04 -4.61 -8.64
C LYS A 141 -18.97 -3.43 -8.89
N VAL A 142 -20.07 -3.70 -9.57
CA VAL A 142 -21.19 -2.77 -9.74
C VAL A 142 -22.46 -3.41 -9.19
N VAL A 143 -23.23 -2.64 -8.41
CA VAL A 143 -24.46 -3.05 -7.77
C VAL A 143 -25.60 -2.14 -8.23
N ASP A 144 -26.67 -2.73 -8.74
CA ASP A 144 -27.95 -2.04 -8.92
C ASP A 144 -28.77 -2.17 -7.63
N PRO A 145 -28.95 -1.09 -6.85
CA PRO A 145 -29.67 -1.17 -5.58
C PRO A 145 -31.17 -1.44 -5.72
N LYS A 146 -31.77 -1.20 -6.89
CA LYS A 146 -33.19 -1.50 -7.15
C LYS A 146 -33.40 -3.00 -7.26
N THR A 147 -32.55 -3.67 -8.02
CA THR A 147 -32.67 -5.11 -8.29
C THR A 147 -31.85 -5.96 -7.32
N LYS A 148 -30.94 -5.35 -6.56
CA LYS A 148 -29.91 -5.98 -5.73
C LYS A 148 -28.95 -6.87 -6.52
N LEU A 149 -28.82 -6.66 -7.82
CA LEU A 149 -27.88 -7.41 -8.64
C LEU A 149 -26.47 -6.84 -8.45
N CYS A 150 -25.52 -7.70 -8.09
CA CYS A 150 -24.09 -7.41 -8.04
C CYS A 150 -23.40 -8.16 -9.19
N SER A 151 -22.56 -7.47 -9.95
CA SER A 151 -21.77 -8.05 -11.02
C SER A 151 -20.37 -7.45 -11.08
N THR A 152 -19.43 -8.17 -11.68
CA THR A 152 -18.07 -7.68 -11.93
C THR A 152 -18.10 -6.58 -12.99
N LEU A 153 -17.58 -5.40 -12.64
CA LEU A 153 -17.41 -4.28 -13.57
C LEU A 153 -16.05 -4.37 -14.27
N ALA A 154 -14.99 -4.51 -13.47
CA ALA A 154 -13.60 -4.53 -13.89
C ALA A 154 -12.75 -5.40 -12.95
N GLY A 155 -11.60 -5.87 -13.43
CA GLY A 155 -10.68 -6.71 -12.66
C GLY A 155 -10.67 -8.16 -13.14
N THR A 156 -9.49 -8.73 -13.36
CA THR A 156 -9.31 -10.16 -13.66
C THR A 156 -9.59 -11.04 -12.44
N GLY A 157 -9.38 -10.52 -11.24
CA GLY A 157 -9.41 -11.28 -9.98
C GLY A 157 -8.02 -11.72 -9.50
N GLU A 158 -6.98 -11.49 -10.30
CA GLU A 158 -5.59 -11.72 -9.90
C GLU A 158 -4.95 -10.39 -9.50
N ALA A 159 -4.17 -10.43 -8.41
CA ALA A 159 -3.38 -9.29 -7.98
C ALA A 159 -2.42 -8.86 -9.10
N GLY A 160 -2.49 -7.60 -9.52
CA GLY A 160 -1.59 -7.07 -10.55
C GLY A 160 -1.89 -5.63 -10.91
N ASP A 161 -0.98 -5.01 -11.66
CA ASP A 161 -1.04 -3.60 -12.04
C ASP A 161 -1.50 -3.37 -13.49
N ALA A 162 -1.70 -4.44 -14.27
CA ALA A 162 -2.09 -4.39 -15.67
C ALA A 162 -3.28 -3.43 -15.89
N LEU A 163 -3.16 -2.54 -16.88
CA LEU A 163 -4.28 -1.66 -17.22
C LEU A 163 -5.34 -2.42 -18.00
N GLY A 164 -4.91 -3.27 -18.95
CA GLY A 164 -5.79 -3.83 -19.97
C GLY A 164 -6.40 -2.72 -20.85
N PRO A 165 -6.64 -2.96 -22.14
CA PRO A 165 -7.41 -1.99 -22.92
C PRO A 165 -8.88 -1.92 -22.46
N GLU A 166 -9.37 -2.97 -21.79
CA GLU A 166 -10.77 -3.15 -21.37
C GLU A 166 -10.83 -3.52 -19.88
N PHE A 167 -11.94 -3.18 -19.22
CA PHE A 167 -12.18 -3.45 -17.79
C PHE A 167 -11.93 -4.90 -17.33
N ASN A 168 -12.25 -5.90 -18.14
CA ASN A 168 -12.09 -7.31 -17.74
C ASN A 168 -10.63 -7.82 -17.82
N LYS A 169 -9.72 -7.01 -18.36
CA LYS A 169 -8.28 -7.33 -18.48
C LYS A 169 -7.42 -6.46 -17.56
N SER A 170 -8.02 -5.53 -16.83
CA SER A 170 -7.31 -4.75 -15.83
C SER A 170 -7.00 -5.60 -14.60
N GLY A 171 -5.79 -5.51 -14.07
CA GLY A 171 -5.46 -5.99 -12.72
C GLY A 171 -5.74 -4.91 -11.69
N PHE A 172 -6.03 -5.31 -10.46
CA PHE A 172 -6.00 -4.44 -9.28
C PHE A 172 -5.25 -5.19 -8.18
N ASN A 173 -4.78 -4.49 -7.15
CA ASN A 173 -4.16 -5.11 -5.99
C ASN A 173 -4.67 -4.43 -4.71
N GLU A 174 -5.64 -5.11 -4.06
CA GLU A 174 -6.34 -4.63 -2.87
C GLU A 174 -6.80 -3.17 -2.96
N PRO A 175 -7.67 -2.80 -3.93
CA PRO A 175 -8.15 -1.44 -4.04
C PRO A 175 -8.86 -1.01 -2.74
N GLY A 176 -8.32 0.00 -2.05
CA GLY A 176 -8.79 0.40 -0.72
C GLY A 176 -9.95 1.39 -0.73
N GLY A 177 -10.24 2.02 -1.86
CA GLY A 177 -11.30 3.02 -1.98
C GLY A 177 -11.54 3.44 -3.42
N LEU A 178 -12.69 4.07 -3.66
CA LEU A 178 -13.07 4.59 -4.98
C LEU A 178 -14.01 5.79 -4.85
N CYS A 179 -13.99 6.67 -5.85
CA CYS A 179 -14.93 7.78 -5.98
C CYS A 179 -15.26 8.03 -7.45
N ILE A 180 -16.47 8.53 -7.72
CA ILE A 180 -16.92 8.88 -9.06
C ILE A 180 -16.79 10.38 -9.29
N SER A 181 -16.47 10.79 -10.52
CA SER A 181 -16.50 12.18 -10.93
C SER A 181 -17.91 12.76 -10.89
N ASP A 182 -18.01 14.08 -10.74
CA ASP A 182 -19.28 14.80 -10.68
C ASP A 182 -20.20 14.56 -11.90
N ASN A 183 -19.60 14.36 -13.08
CA ASN A 183 -20.34 14.06 -14.32
C ASN A 183 -20.65 12.56 -14.49
N GLY A 184 -20.32 11.72 -13.52
CA GLY A 184 -20.58 10.28 -13.54
C GLY A 184 -19.79 9.47 -14.57
N LYS A 185 -18.79 10.05 -15.24
CA LYS A 185 -18.07 9.40 -16.36
C LYS A 185 -16.79 8.69 -15.95
N LEU A 186 -16.08 9.20 -14.95
CA LEU A 186 -14.79 8.69 -14.51
C LEU A 186 -14.94 8.12 -13.11
N LEU A 187 -14.47 6.89 -12.92
CA LEU A 187 -14.34 6.26 -11.62
C LEU A 187 -12.86 6.19 -11.23
N TYR A 188 -12.50 6.89 -10.17
CA TYR A 188 -11.15 6.88 -9.61
C TYR A 188 -11.08 5.78 -8.55
N VAL A 189 -10.03 4.96 -8.63
CA VAL A 189 -9.79 3.83 -7.73
C VAL A 189 -8.43 4.03 -7.10
N ALA A 190 -8.39 4.04 -5.76
CA ALA A 190 -7.15 3.95 -5.00
C ALA A 190 -6.68 2.49 -5.01
N ASP A 191 -5.79 2.16 -5.95
CA ASP A 191 -5.26 0.81 -6.16
C ASP A 191 -4.07 0.58 -5.20
N THR A 192 -4.41 0.32 -3.93
CA THR A 192 -3.55 0.56 -2.77
C THR A 192 -2.22 -0.16 -2.83
N ASN A 193 -2.23 -1.47 -3.11
CA ASN A 193 -0.99 -2.27 -3.12
C ASN A 193 -0.21 -2.15 -4.44
N ASN A 194 -0.76 -1.46 -5.45
CA ASN A 194 0.00 -1.05 -6.63
C ASN A 194 0.56 0.37 -6.50
N HIS A 195 0.20 1.12 -5.45
CA HIS A 195 0.59 2.52 -5.25
C HIS A 195 0.15 3.46 -6.39
N LEU A 196 -0.98 3.13 -7.03
CA LEU A 196 -1.53 3.89 -8.16
C LEU A 196 -2.93 4.42 -7.82
N VAL A 197 -3.30 5.50 -8.51
CA VAL A 197 -4.70 5.86 -8.68
C VAL A 197 -5.08 5.46 -10.11
N LYS A 198 -5.98 4.48 -10.25
CA LYS A 198 -6.50 4.06 -11.56
C LYS A 198 -7.75 4.85 -11.90
N VAL A 199 -7.89 5.24 -13.16
CA VAL A 199 -9.04 5.95 -13.68
C VAL A 199 -9.74 5.04 -14.68
N LEU A 200 -10.97 4.66 -14.36
CA LEU A 200 -11.85 3.89 -15.21
C LEU A 200 -12.77 4.87 -15.93
N ASP A 201 -12.68 4.92 -17.25
CA ASP A 201 -13.63 5.66 -18.09
C ASP A 201 -14.84 4.77 -18.36
N LEU A 202 -15.99 5.15 -17.81
CA LEU A 202 -17.24 4.39 -17.89
C LEU A 202 -17.92 4.49 -19.26
N ASP A 203 -17.62 5.53 -20.05
CA ASP A 203 -18.13 5.69 -21.41
C ASP A 203 -17.33 4.82 -22.38
N THR A 204 -15.99 4.90 -22.34
CA THR A 204 -15.10 4.18 -23.26
C THR A 204 -14.73 2.78 -22.79
N ARG A 205 -14.99 2.45 -21.52
CA ARG A 205 -14.65 1.19 -20.83
C ARG A 205 -13.15 0.89 -20.79
N THR A 206 -12.33 1.92 -20.68
CA THR A 206 -10.87 1.83 -20.64
C THR A 206 -10.31 2.17 -19.25
N VAL A 207 -9.12 1.66 -18.94
CA VAL A 207 -8.41 1.93 -17.69
C VAL A 207 -7.12 2.67 -17.97
N SER A 208 -6.87 3.73 -17.19
CA SER A 208 -5.64 4.51 -17.25
C SER A 208 -5.12 4.79 -15.84
N VAL A 209 -3.92 5.34 -15.74
CA VAL A 209 -3.35 5.80 -14.48
C VAL A 209 -3.56 7.30 -14.36
N PHE A 210 -4.07 7.75 -13.21
CA PHE A 210 -4.12 9.16 -12.90
C PHE A 210 -2.70 9.68 -12.68
N PRO A 211 -2.23 10.66 -13.46
CA PRO A 211 -0.89 11.17 -13.29
C PRO A 211 -0.82 12.01 -12.01
N VAL A 212 -0.06 11.54 -11.03
CA VAL A 212 0.27 12.32 -9.84
C VAL A 212 1.52 13.14 -10.15
N PHE A 213 1.32 14.38 -10.59
CA PHE A 213 2.41 15.32 -10.80
C PHE A 213 2.79 15.95 -9.47
N GLY A 214 3.96 15.60 -8.95
CA GLY A 214 4.58 16.36 -7.87
C GLY A 214 5.35 17.54 -8.46
N GLU A 215 4.71 18.71 -8.59
CA GLU A 215 5.49 19.94 -8.39
C GLU A 215 5.80 19.96 -6.90
N CYS A 216 7.07 19.87 -6.54
CA CYS A 216 7.52 19.96 -5.15
C CYS A 216 7.80 21.45 -4.87
N PRO A 217 6.86 22.25 -4.34
CA PRO A 217 7.04 23.69 -4.19
C PRO A 217 7.71 24.04 -2.86
N ASP A 218 8.30 23.04 -2.19
CA ASP A 218 9.16 23.21 -1.04
C ASP A 218 10.28 22.15 -1.14
N SER A 219 11.35 22.48 -1.85
CA SER A 219 12.66 22.00 -1.46
C SER A 219 13.03 22.68 -0.13
N ALA A 220 12.32 22.31 0.94
CA ALA A 220 12.95 22.29 2.25
C ALA A 220 14.28 21.55 2.06
N PRO A 221 15.41 22.03 2.62
CA PRO A 221 16.66 21.28 2.56
C PRO A 221 16.32 19.87 3.00
N SER A 222 16.60 18.89 2.12
CA SER A 222 16.18 17.53 2.33
C SER A 222 16.55 17.18 3.77
N LYS A 223 15.54 16.91 4.59
CA LYS A 223 15.80 16.10 5.77
C LYS A 223 16.38 14.84 5.18
N THR A 224 17.68 14.68 5.37
CA THR A 224 18.42 13.44 5.20
C THR A 224 17.45 12.31 5.48
N SER A 225 17.30 11.42 4.49
CA SER A 225 16.45 10.24 4.58
C SER A 225 16.58 9.70 5.99
N ALA A 226 15.46 9.70 6.73
CA ALA A 226 15.43 9.05 8.03
C ALA A 226 15.94 7.63 7.76
N ALA A 227 17.11 7.31 8.33
CA ALA A 227 17.80 6.07 8.08
C ALA A 227 16.79 4.92 8.16
N THR A 228 16.53 4.26 7.04
CA THR A 228 15.79 3.00 7.03
C THR A 228 16.39 2.15 8.14
N LYS A 229 15.60 1.70 9.12
CA LYS A 229 16.13 0.91 10.24
C LYS A 229 16.76 -0.35 9.67
N VAL A 230 18.07 -0.30 9.46
CA VAL A 230 18.84 -1.40 8.90
C VAL A 230 18.81 -2.55 9.90
N PRO A 231 18.55 -3.80 9.48
CA PRO A 231 18.62 -4.95 10.37
C PRO A 231 19.98 -5.04 11.06
N LYS A 232 20.03 -5.53 12.30
CA LYS A 232 21.32 -5.81 12.94
C LYS A 232 22.01 -6.96 12.20
N LEU A 233 23.32 -6.83 11.94
CA LEU A 233 24.13 -7.92 11.39
C LEU A 233 24.06 -9.14 12.32
N PRO A 234 23.66 -10.33 11.82
CA PRO A 234 23.66 -11.54 12.61
C PRO A 234 25.09 -11.98 12.95
N LYS A 235 25.26 -12.76 14.03
CA LYS A 235 26.59 -13.29 14.42
C LYS A 235 27.22 -14.20 13.36
N SER A 236 26.40 -14.82 12.51
CA SER A 236 26.82 -15.66 11.39
C SER A 236 27.25 -14.88 10.14
N ALA A 237 27.14 -13.55 10.15
CA ALA A 237 27.48 -12.73 8.99
C ALA A 237 28.98 -12.85 8.64
N VAL A 238 29.26 -13.02 7.35
CA VAL A 238 30.64 -13.06 6.86
C VAL A 238 31.23 -11.65 6.95
N ARG A 239 32.40 -11.51 7.59
CA ARG A 239 33.14 -10.25 7.67
C ARG A 239 34.39 -10.35 6.83
N LYS A 240 34.57 -9.45 5.86
CA LYS A 240 35.74 -9.40 4.97
C LYS A 240 36.47 -8.08 5.17
N GLU A 241 37.71 -8.16 5.61
CA GLU A 241 38.65 -7.04 5.57
C GLU A 241 39.25 -6.96 4.16
N LEU A 242 39.24 -5.77 3.57
CA LEU A 242 39.77 -5.53 2.23
C LEU A 242 41.13 -4.85 2.29
N SER A 243 41.86 -4.88 1.17
CA SER A 243 43.14 -4.18 1.03
C SER A 243 42.94 -2.67 1.02
N LEU A 244 43.87 -1.93 1.63
CA LEU A 244 43.89 -0.46 1.64
C LEU A 244 43.78 0.12 0.23
N VAL A 245 42.85 1.06 0.05
CA VAL A 245 42.64 1.79 -1.20
C VAL A 245 43.01 3.24 -1.01
N THR A 246 43.86 3.77 -1.90
CA THR A 246 44.20 5.20 -1.91
C THR A 246 43.18 5.96 -2.76
N ALA A 247 42.59 7.00 -2.20
CA ALA A 247 41.62 7.85 -2.87
C ALA A 247 41.92 9.33 -2.61
N SER A 248 41.56 10.18 -3.56
CA SER A 248 41.83 11.63 -3.53
C SER A 248 40.59 12.46 -3.25
N ALA A 249 40.77 13.69 -2.78
CA ALA A 249 39.65 14.62 -2.59
C ALA A 249 38.87 14.83 -3.91
N GLY A 250 37.54 14.75 -3.83
CA GLY A 250 36.64 14.87 -4.98
C GLY A 250 36.43 13.59 -5.82
N GLN A 251 37.20 12.53 -5.57
CA GLN A 251 37.12 11.25 -6.27
C GLN A 251 35.94 10.41 -5.79
N THR A 252 35.37 9.56 -6.66
CA THR A 252 34.29 8.65 -6.28
C THR A 252 34.84 7.25 -6.02
N VAL A 253 34.57 6.70 -4.84
CA VAL A 253 34.86 5.30 -4.50
C VAL A 253 33.62 4.47 -4.80
N ILE A 254 33.73 3.48 -5.69
CA ILE A 254 32.65 2.59 -6.09
C ILE A 254 32.91 1.20 -5.51
N MET A 255 32.03 0.74 -4.63
CA MET A 255 31.99 -0.63 -4.15
C MET A 255 31.07 -1.44 -5.07
N SER A 256 31.66 -2.25 -5.94
CA SER A 256 30.94 -3.09 -6.90
C SER A 256 30.71 -4.47 -6.30
N LEU A 257 29.49 -4.72 -5.84
CA LEU A 257 29.06 -5.94 -5.18
C LEU A 257 28.53 -6.96 -6.19
N MET A 258 29.17 -8.12 -6.27
CA MET A 258 28.75 -9.25 -7.09
C MET A 258 28.21 -10.36 -6.20
N ILE A 259 26.90 -10.60 -6.26
CA ILE A 259 26.24 -11.61 -5.42
C ILE A 259 25.91 -12.83 -6.29
N SER A 260 26.34 -14.00 -5.85
CA SER A 260 26.01 -15.28 -6.49
C SER A 260 25.12 -16.09 -5.55
N LEU A 261 23.90 -16.38 -6.01
CA LEU A 261 22.96 -17.25 -5.30
C LEU A 261 23.21 -18.73 -5.64
N PRO A 262 22.80 -19.66 -4.77
CA PRO A 262 22.75 -21.09 -5.08
C PRO A 262 21.91 -21.38 -6.33
N GLU A 263 22.18 -22.50 -7.00
CA GLU A 263 21.40 -22.96 -8.14
C GLU A 263 19.92 -23.15 -7.75
N GLY A 264 19.01 -22.63 -8.57
CA GLY A 264 17.56 -22.66 -8.31
C GLY A 264 17.08 -21.68 -7.23
N ALA A 265 17.92 -20.78 -6.72
CA ALA A 265 17.49 -19.74 -5.76
C ALA A 265 17.11 -18.43 -6.46
N LYS A 266 16.09 -17.74 -5.91
CA LYS A 266 15.66 -16.40 -6.34
C LYS A 266 15.53 -15.48 -5.13
N LEU A 267 15.74 -14.18 -5.34
CA LEU A 267 15.50 -13.17 -4.31
C LEU A 267 14.05 -13.23 -3.82
N ASN A 268 13.88 -13.09 -2.51
CA ASN A 268 12.55 -13.06 -1.90
C ASN A 268 11.89 -11.70 -2.16
N ARG A 269 10.73 -11.70 -2.83
CA ARG A 269 9.96 -10.48 -3.10
C ARG A 269 9.17 -9.97 -1.88
N GLU A 270 8.83 -10.86 -0.95
CA GLU A 270 8.10 -10.52 0.28
C GLU A 270 9.04 -9.98 1.37
N ALA A 271 10.34 -10.24 1.27
CA ALA A 271 11.37 -9.73 2.18
C ALA A 271 12.53 -9.11 1.38
N PRO A 272 12.55 -7.79 1.17
CA PRO A 272 13.52 -7.15 0.28
C PRO A 272 14.94 -7.26 0.83
N SER A 273 15.86 -7.63 -0.05
CA SER A 273 17.31 -7.59 0.22
C SER A 273 17.80 -6.15 0.20
N CYS A 274 18.78 -5.82 1.05
CA CYS A 274 19.22 -4.44 1.22
C CYS A 274 20.72 -4.33 1.56
N TRP A 275 21.25 -3.13 1.45
CA TRP A 275 22.61 -2.78 1.83
C TRP A 275 22.64 -1.49 2.65
N ALA A 276 23.70 -1.33 3.44
CA ALA A 276 23.97 -0.14 4.23
C ALA A 276 25.47 0.17 4.23
N LEU A 277 25.81 1.42 3.98
CA LEU A 277 27.15 1.96 3.97
C LEU A 277 27.35 2.88 5.17
N SER A 278 28.36 2.60 5.98
CA SER A 278 28.81 3.47 7.07
C SER A 278 30.27 3.82 6.91
N SER A 279 30.68 4.97 7.43
CA SER A 279 32.09 5.36 7.53
C SER A 279 32.53 5.35 8.99
N GLU A 280 33.78 4.95 9.23
CA GLU A 280 34.42 5.09 10.54
C GLU A 280 35.60 6.05 10.42
N GLY A 281 35.70 7.01 11.35
CA GLY A 281 36.78 7.99 11.41
C GLY A 281 36.53 9.31 10.67
N ASN A 282 35.44 9.43 9.89
CA ASN A 282 34.92 10.67 9.32
C ASN A 282 33.44 10.49 8.90
N ASP A 283 32.50 10.92 9.74
CA ASP A 283 31.06 10.82 9.44
C ASP A 283 30.65 11.70 8.24
N CYS A 284 31.38 12.79 8.00
CA CYS A 284 31.13 13.73 6.90
C CYS A 284 31.45 13.18 5.50
N LEU A 285 32.07 11.99 5.37
CA LEU A 285 32.38 11.39 4.07
C LEU A 285 31.13 10.95 3.30
N LEU A 286 30.04 10.68 4.01
CA LEU A 286 28.79 10.18 3.45
C LEU A 286 27.67 11.23 3.46
N ASP A 287 27.97 12.47 3.87
CA ASP A 287 27.00 13.55 3.92
C ASP A 287 26.45 13.86 2.52
N GLY A 288 25.12 13.89 2.41
CA GLY A 288 24.41 14.15 1.15
C GLY A 288 24.41 12.98 0.18
N GLN A 289 24.76 11.77 0.62
CA GLN A 289 24.86 10.57 -0.21
C GLN A 289 23.97 9.44 0.29
N ALA A 290 23.64 8.49 -0.58
CA ALA A 290 22.83 7.34 -0.20
C ALA A 290 23.66 6.38 0.67
N THR A 291 23.29 6.26 1.94
CA THR A 291 23.93 5.34 2.90
C THR A 291 23.20 4.01 3.03
N THR A 292 22.05 3.84 2.38
CA THR A 292 21.28 2.58 2.36
C THR A 292 20.57 2.42 1.02
N GLY A 293 20.30 1.18 0.61
CA GLY A 293 19.48 0.91 -0.57
C GLY A 293 19.01 -0.54 -0.64
N GLU A 294 18.14 -0.82 -1.62
CA GLU A 294 17.58 -2.15 -1.87
C GLU A 294 18.34 -2.89 -2.97
N ILE A 295 18.23 -4.22 -2.98
CA ILE A 295 18.82 -5.13 -3.96
C ILE A 295 17.67 -5.84 -4.68
N LEU A 296 17.33 -5.32 -5.86
CA LEU A 296 16.18 -5.76 -6.64
C LEU A 296 16.56 -6.77 -7.74
N ASP A 297 17.78 -6.65 -8.25
CA ASP A 297 18.29 -7.47 -9.35
C ASP A 297 19.76 -7.83 -9.11
N LEU A 298 20.12 -9.05 -9.52
CA LEU A 298 21.48 -9.61 -9.44
C LEU A 298 22.06 -9.88 -10.84
N SER A 299 21.37 -9.50 -11.92
CA SER A 299 21.85 -9.68 -13.30
C SER A 299 23.13 -8.90 -13.60
N GLN A 300 23.36 -7.80 -12.88
CA GLN A 300 24.57 -6.98 -12.95
C GLN A 300 25.13 -6.70 -11.55
N PRO A 301 26.44 -6.42 -11.44
CA PRO A 301 27.04 -6.00 -10.18
C PRO A 301 26.37 -4.73 -9.64
N LEU A 302 26.03 -4.74 -8.36
CA LEU A 302 25.47 -3.58 -7.67
C LEU A 302 26.59 -2.58 -7.36
N SER A 303 26.45 -1.34 -7.81
CA SER A 303 27.43 -0.28 -7.57
C SER A 303 26.98 0.63 -6.43
N VAL A 304 27.66 0.55 -5.29
CA VAL A 304 27.47 1.47 -4.16
C VAL A 304 28.60 2.49 -4.18
N SER A 305 28.29 3.74 -4.54
CA SER A 305 29.31 4.79 -4.72
C SER A 305 29.28 5.81 -3.59
N ALA A 306 30.47 6.24 -3.14
CA ALA A 306 30.65 7.38 -2.25
C ALA A 306 31.64 8.39 -2.86
N ARG A 307 31.18 9.62 -3.11
CA ARG A 307 32.01 10.74 -3.56
C ARG A 307 32.70 11.40 -2.37
N LEU A 308 34.02 11.48 -2.42
CA LEU A 308 34.79 12.08 -1.34
C LEU A 308 34.65 13.62 -1.37
N PRO A 309 34.47 14.28 -0.21
CA PRO A 309 34.44 15.73 -0.12
C PRO A 309 35.70 16.39 -0.69
N ALA A 310 35.58 17.65 -1.11
CA ALA A 310 36.69 18.44 -1.63
C ALA A 310 37.73 18.79 -0.54
N VAL A 311 37.34 18.75 0.73
CA VAL A 311 38.20 19.02 1.88
C VAL A 311 38.20 17.77 2.77
N LEU A 312 39.36 17.12 2.89
CA LEU A 312 39.53 15.92 3.71
C LEU A 312 40.24 16.31 5.01
N GLN A 313 39.62 16.00 6.16
CA GLN A 313 40.13 16.37 7.48
C GLN A 313 41.12 15.34 8.03
N ASN A 314 40.86 14.05 7.83
CA ASN A 314 41.73 12.96 8.27
C ASN A 314 42.23 12.12 7.08
N PRO A 315 43.52 11.71 7.08
CA PRO A 315 44.10 10.92 6.00
C PRO A 315 43.70 9.44 6.05
N ASN A 316 43.21 8.95 7.19
CA ASN A 316 42.75 7.57 7.35
C ASN A 316 41.24 7.57 7.56
N ALA A 317 40.54 6.79 6.75
CA ALA A 317 39.11 6.52 6.90
C ALA A 317 38.84 5.05 6.57
N SER A 318 37.65 4.58 6.89
CA SER A 318 37.20 3.30 6.37
C SER A 318 35.73 3.34 6.04
N PHE A 319 35.34 2.56 5.04
CA PHE A 319 33.96 2.31 4.67
C PHE A 319 33.58 0.88 5.04
N THR A 320 32.43 0.73 5.66
CA THR A 320 31.84 -0.58 5.98
C THR A 320 30.56 -0.72 5.17
N LEU A 321 30.58 -1.61 4.18
CA LEU A 321 29.39 -2.00 3.42
C LEU A 321 28.80 -3.28 4.01
N SER A 322 27.62 -3.15 4.60
CA SER A 322 26.83 -4.26 5.11
C SER A 322 25.73 -4.63 4.12
N VAL A 323 25.48 -5.93 3.94
CA VAL A 323 24.57 -6.47 2.94
C VAL A 323 23.72 -7.55 3.59
N TRP A 324 22.41 -7.55 3.34
CA TRP A 324 21.45 -8.58 3.74
C TRP A 324 20.74 -9.10 2.50
N VAL A 325 20.82 -10.41 2.28
CA VAL A 325 20.22 -11.08 1.13
C VAL A 325 19.24 -12.13 1.60
N TYR A 326 17.99 -11.97 1.20
CA TYR A 326 16.88 -12.89 1.43
C TYR A 326 16.54 -13.59 0.13
N TYR A 327 16.52 -14.92 0.14
CA TYR A 327 16.31 -15.73 -1.06
C TYR A 327 15.54 -17.01 -0.73
N CYS A 328 14.81 -17.54 -1.71
CA CYS A 328 14.02 -18.76 -1.60
C CYS A 328 14.41 -19.73 -2.71
N MET A 329 14.35 -21.03 -2.41
CA MET A 329 14.62 -22.09 -3.40
C MET A 329 13.39 -22.32 -4.29
N GLU A 330 13.62 -22.61 -5.57
CA GLU A 330 12.57 -23.08 -6.49
C GLU A 330 11.95 -24.37 -5.96
N GLY A 331 10.66 -24.33 -5.62
CA GLY A 331 9.93 -25.42 -4.95
C GLY A 331 9.18 -25.00 -3.68
N GLY A 332 9.43 -23.79 -3.16
CA GLY A 332 8.49 -23.06 -2.30
C GLY A 332 8.46 -23.38 -0.80
N GLU A 333 9.29 -24.30 -0.28
CA GLU A 333 9.16 -24.70 1.14
C GLU A 333 10.18 -24.04 2.10
N ALA A 334 11.22 -23.36 1.61
CA ALA A 334 12.21 -22.72 2.49
C ALA A 334 12.81 -21.42 1.90
N CYS A 335 12.69 -20.34 2.67
CA CYS A 335 13.40 -19.09 2.46
C CYS A 335 14.51 -18.91 3.49
N MET A 336 15.66 -18.37 3.06
CA MET A 336 16.86 -18.20 3.86
C MET A 336 17.32 -16.74 3.82
N MET A 337 18.15 -16.38 4.81
CA MET A 337 18.81 -15.08 4.88
C MET A 337 20.30 -15.28 5.09
N LYS A 338 21.11 -14.55 4.31
CA LYS A 338 22.54 -14.37 4.54
C LYS A 338 22.88 -12.89 4.66
N ALA A 339 23.90 -12.61 5.47
CA ALA A 339 24.43 -11.26 5.61
C ALA A 339 25.96 -11.26 5.50
N ALA A 340 26.50 -10.16 4.99
CA ALA A 340 27.93 -9.93 4.91
C ALA A 340 28.28 -8.48 5.23
N SER A 341 29.50 -8.26 5.70
CA SER A 341 30.08 -6.96 5.96
C SER A 341 31.45 -6.88 5.33
N PHE A 342 31.70 -5.85 4.54
CA PHE A 342 32.96 -5.57 3.87
C PHE A 342 33.57 -4.31 4.49
N HIS A 343 34.74 -4.44 5.10
CA HIS A 343 35.50 -3.33 5.65
C HIS A 343 36.56 -2.91 4.64
N GLN A 344 36.41 -1.72 4.07
CA GLN A 344 37.30 -1.10 3.10
C GLN A 344 38.10 0.02 3.77
N PRO A 345 39.35 -0.24 4.18
CA PRO A 345 40.23 0.82 4.65
C PRO A 345 40.62 1.76 3.49
N LEU A 346 40.64 3.07 3.77
CA LEU A 346 40.95 4.13 2.81
C LEU A 346 42.12 4.99 3.30
N PHE A 347 43.04 5.29 2.38
CA PHE A 347 44.06 6.33 2.55
C PHE A 347 43.71 7.54 1.68
N LEU A 348 43.56 8.68 2.30
CA LEU A 348 43.00 9.90 1.71
C LEU A 348 44.11 10.91 1.42
N ASN A 349 44.37 11.14 0.13
CA ASN A 349 45.35 12.13 -0.33
C ASN A 349 44.70 13.51 -0.52
N SER A 350 45.41 14.57 -0.10
CA SER A 350 44.95 15.96 -0.21
C SER A 350 45.03 16.56 -1.63
N SER A 351 45.62 15.84 -2.59
CA SER A 351 45.66 16.28 -3.99
C SER A 351 44.28 16.14 -4.64
N PRO A 352 43.78 17.12 -5.41
CA PRO A 352 42.53 16.97 -6.15
C PRO A 352 42.69 15.87 -7.21
N GLY A 353 41.83 14.85 -7.16
CA GLY A 353 41.81 13.77 -8.15
C GLY A 353 40.45 13.71 -8.84
N GLY A 354 40.44 13.73 -10.17
CA GLY A 354 39.24 13.40 -10.96
C GLY A 354 39.17 11.90 -11.24
N GLY A 355 37.98 11.31 -11.19
CA GLY A 355 37.73 9.92 -11.60
C GLY A 355 37.08 9.04 -10.55
N GLU A 356 37.14 7.73 -10.79
CA GLU A 356 36.48 6.69 -9.99
C GLU A 356 37.51 5.65 -9.54
N VAL A 357 37.37 5.13 -8.32
CA VAL A 357 38.11 3.96 -7.83
C VAL A 357 37.10 2.86 -7.54
N THR A 358 37.18 1.76 -8.28
CA THR A 358 36.26 0.64 -8.11
C THR A 358 36.90 -0.47 -7.29
N VAL A 359 36.21 -0.91 -6.24
CA VAL A 359 36.54 -2.05 -5.40
C VAL A 359 35.54 -3.17 -5.68
N ALA A 360 36.03 -4.33 -6.13
CA ALA A 360 35.18 -5.49 -6.40
C ALA A 360 34.93 -6.30 -5.12
N LEU A 361 33.66 -6.57 -4.83
CA LEU A 361 33.20 -7.25 -3.62
C LEU A 361 32.42 -8.51 -4.00
N PRO A 362 33.09 -9.67 -4.17
CA PRO A 362 32.39 -10.93 -4.43
C PRO A 362 31.72 -11.46 -3.16
N LEU A 363 30.45 -11.81 -3.24
CA LEU A 363 29.65 -12.46 -2.20
C LEU A 363 29.02 -13.74 -2.75
N ILE A 364 29.51 -14.89 -2.29
CA ILE A 364 28.92 -16.19 -2.60
C ILE A 364 28.02 -16.57 -1.43
N ILE A 365 26.74 -16.82 -1.73
CA ILE A 365 25.71 -17.20 -0.76
C ILE A 365 25.61 -18.71 -0.66
#